data_AF-A0A971ZFL8-F1
#
_entry.id   AF-A0A971ZFL8-F1
#
_cell.length_a   1.000
_cell.length_b   1.000
_cell.length_c   1.000
_cell.angle_alpha   90.00
_cell.angle_beta   90.00
_cell.angle_gamma   90.00
#
_symmetry.space_group_name_H-M   'P 1'
#
loop_
_entity.id
_entity.type
_entity.pdbx_description
1 polymer ?
#
loop_
_entity_poly.entity_id
_entity_poly.type
_entity_poly.pdbx_seq_one_letter_code
_entity_poly.pdbx_strand_id
1 'polypeptide(L)' 'AYRDRRNKKRTFRALWITRINAAVREHGVTYSVFIAGLKKASIELDRKVLADMAVNDKAGFAAVVNQAKSALGA' A
#
# COMPACT_ATOMS: atom_id res chain seq x y z
N ALA A 1 1.55 23.42 -18.16
CA ALA A 1 0.49 23.54 -17.12
C ALA A 1 -0.52 22.38 -17.11
N TYR A 2 -1.34 22.17 -18.15
CA TYR A 2 -2.36 21.08 -18.14
C TYR A 2 -1.76 19.67 -18.08
N ARG A 3 -0.78 19.40 -18.94
CA ARG A 3 -0.01 18.14 -18.95
C ARG A 3 0.61 17.83 -17.60
N ASP A 4 1.26 18.82 -16.97
CA ASP A 4 2.02 18.60 -15.73
C ASP A 4 1.11 18.32 -14.54
N ARG A 5 -0.12 18.88 -14.51
CA ARG A 5 -1.15 18.50 -13.52
C ARG A 5 -1.58 17.03 -13.63
N ARG A 6 -1.67 16.50 -14.87
CA ARG A 6 -1.98 15.08 -15.10
C ARG A 6 -0.80 14.19 -14.70
N ASN A 7 0.42 14.62 -15.02
CA ASN A 7 1.65 13.89 -14.66
C ASN A 7 1.86 13.84 -13.15
N LYS A 8 1.61 14.96 -12.43
CA LYS A 8 1.72 15.03 -10.97
C LYS A 8 0.98 13.89 -10.28
N LYS A 9 -0.25 13.59 -10.70
CA LYS A 9 -1.05 12.46 -10.16
C LYS A 9 -0.37 11.09 -10.35
N ARG A 10 0.26 10.87 -11.50
CA ARG A 10 1.00 9.63 -11.81
C ARG A 10 2.29 9.53 -10.99
N THR A 11 3.03 10.62 -10.89
CA THR A 11 4.27 10.70 -10.11
C THR A 11 4.02 10.40 -8.63
N PHE A 12 2.99 10.99 -8.01
CA PHE A 12 2.65 10.69 -6.63
C PHE A 12 2.16 9.26 -6.44
N ARG A 13 1.35 8.74 -7.37
CA ARG A 13 0.93 7.34 -7.32
C ARG A 13 2.13 6.39 -7.36
N ALA A 14 3.10 6.65 -8.24
CA ALA A 14 4.33 5.86 -8.30
C ALA A 14 5.11 5.93 -6.98
N LEU A 15 5.26 7.13 -6.42
CA LEU A 15 5.91 7.32 -5.11
C LEU A 15 5.23 6.52 -4.00
N TRP A 16 3.90 6.55 -3.92
CA TRP A 16 3.16 5.78 -2.92
C TRP A 16 3.33 4.28 -3.08
N ILE A 17 3.32 3.78 -4.32
CA ILE A 17 3.58 2.36 -4.60
C ILE A 17 4.98 1.98 -4.12
N THR A 18 5.99 2.79 -4.40
CA THR A 18 7.37 2.54 -3.95
C THR A 18 7.47 2.49 -2.43
N ARG A 19 6.84 3.44 -1.73
CA ARG A 19 6.81 3.48 -0.25
C ARG A 19 6.13 2.24 0.34
N ILE A 20 4.95 1.89 -0.18
CA ILE A 20 4.23 0.68 0.27
C ILE A 20 5.08 -0.57 -0.02
N ASN A 21 5.68 -0.67 -1.21
CA ASN A 21 6.51 -1.81 -1.59
C ASN A 21 7.72 -2.00 -0.67
N ALA A 22 8.34 -0.92 -0.20
CA ALA A 22 9.40 -1.02 0.80
C ALA A 22 8.87 -1.56 2.14
N ALA A 23 7.79 -0.97 2.65
CA ALA A 23 7.22 -1.36 3.94
C ALA A 23 6.70 -2.81 3.96
N VAL A 24 5.98 -3.25 2.92
CA VAL A 24 5.45 -4.62 2.86
C VAL A 24 6.56 -5.68 2.77
N ARG A 25 7.72 -5.33 2.19
CA ARG A 25 8.87 -6.23 2.10
C ARG A 25 9.50 -6.52 3.46
N GLU A 26 9.51 -5.54 4.37
CA GLU A 26 9.93 -5.75 5.76
C GLU A 26 9.05 -6.79 6.47
N HIS A 27 7.79 -6.93 6.03
CA HIS A 27 6.86 -7.93 6.53
C HIS A 27 6.84 -9.23 5.69
N GLY A 28 7.78 -9.42 4.76
CA GLY A 28 7.92 -10.65 3.97
C GLY A 28 6.87 -10.85 2.87
N VAL A 29 6.14 -9.82 2.47
CA VAL A 29 5.19 -9.90 1.33
C VAL A 29 5.53 -8.89 0.26
N THR A 30 5.11 -9.17 -0.97
CA THR A 30 5.27 -8.25 -2.09
C THR A 30 4.06 -7.34 -2.24
N TYR A 31 4.23 -6.20 -2.91
CA TYR A 31 3.14 -5.25 -3.16
C TYR A 31 1.93 -5.90 -3.84
N SER A 32 2.15 -6.72 -4.87
CA SER A 32 1.08 -7.40 -5.62
C SER A 32 0.27 -8.34 -4.73
N VAL A 33 0.96 -9.13 -3.89
CA VAL A 33 0.33 -10.03 -2.92
C VAL A 33 -0.46 -9.21 -1.89
N PHE A 34 0.15 -8.17 -1.31
CA PHE A 34 -0.53 -7.30 -0.34
C PHE A 34 -1.82 -6.68 -0.90
N ILE A 35 -1.79 -6.12 -2.13
CA ILE A 35 -2.98 -5.55 -2.77
C ILE A 35 -4.04 -6.61 -3.05
N ALA A 36 -3.63 -7.82 -3.46
CA ALA A 36 -4.55 -8.94 -3.64
C ALA A 36 -5.22 -9.32 -2.30
N GLY A 37 -4.46 -9.34 -1.20
CA GLY A 37 -4.96 -9.60 0.15
C GLY A 37 -5.93 -8.52 0.64
N LEU A 38 -5.61 -7.24 0.43
CA LEU A 38 -6.54 -6.14 0.74
C LEU A 38 -7.86 -6.27 -0.01
N LYS A 39 -7.81 -6.63 -1.30
CA LYS A 39 -9.02 -6.85 -2.10
C LYS A 39 -9.85 -8.03 -1.60
N LYS A 40 -9.20 -9.13 -1.20
CA LYS A 40 -9.87 -10.31 -0.62
C LYS A 40 -10.47 -10.01 0.75
N ALA A 41 -9.80 -9.17 1.54
CA ALA A 41 -10.27 -8.72 2.85
C ALA A 41 -11.35 -7.62 2.76
N SER A 42 -11.75 -7.21 1.54
CA SER A 42 -12.67 -6.09 1.30
C SER A 42 -12.23 -4.77 1.96
N ILE A 43 -10.92 -4.55 2.06
CA ILE A 43 -10.34 -3.32 2.63
C ILE A 43 -10.10 -2.32 1.49
N GLU A 44 -10.95 -1.29 1.42
CA GLU A 44 -10.89 -0.24 0.40
C GLU A 44 -10.03 0.97 0.82
N LEU A 45 -8.81 0.71 1.31
CA LEU A 45 -7.87 1.78 1.64
C LEU A 45 -7.16 2.32 0.39
N ASP A 46 -7.04 3.65 0.31
CA ASP A 46 -6.31 4.29 -0.78
C ASP A 46 -4.79 4.16 -0.60
N ARG A 47 -4.05 4.35 -1.70
CA ARG A 47 -2.58 4.23 -1.69
C ARG A 47 -1.91 5.40 -0.97
N LYS A 48 -2.59 6.54 -0.84
CA LYS A 48 -2.03 7.73 -0.20
C LYS A 48 -1.94 7.49 1.31
N VAL A 49 -3.05 7.09 1.91
CA VAL A 49 -3.19 6.75 3.33
C VAL A 49 -2.33 5.55 3.66
N LEU A 50 -2.33 4.49 2.83
CA LEU A 50 -1.44 3.34 3.05
C LEU A 50 0.05 3.74 3.04
N ALA A 51 0.47 4.61 2.12
CA ALA A 51 1.86 5.06 2.06
C ALA A 51 2.23 6.00 3.21
N ASP A 52 1.28 6.76 3.74
CA ASP A 52 1.48 7.63 4.90
C ASP A 52 1.53 6.82 6.20
N MET A 53 0.58 5.89 6.38
CA MET A 53 0.54 4.94 7.49
C MET A 53 1.82 4.10 7.54
N ALA A 54 2.32 3.63 6.40
CA ALA A 54 3.59 2.90 6.34
C ALA A 54 4.80 3.66 6.92
N VAL A 55 4.76 4.99 6.92
CA VAL A 55 5.85 5.84 7.43
C VAL A 55 5.59 6.32 8.85
N ASN A 56 4.37 6.82 9.11
CA ASN A 56 4.01 7.50 10.35
C ASN A 56 3.46 6.55 11.42
N ASP A 57 2.86 5.43 11.02
CA ASP A 57 2.23 4.46 11.91
C ASP A 57 2.57 3.01 11.50
N LYS A 58 3.77 2.58 11.90
CA LYS A 58 4.26 1.23 11.62
C LYS A 58 3.39 0.15 12.28
N ALA A 59 2.81 0.43 13.44
CA ALA A 59 2.00 -0.54 14.18
C ALA A 59 0.66 -0.79 13.46
N GLY A 60 -0.04 0.29 13.07
CA GLY A 60 -1.26 0.20 12.28
C GLY A 60 -1.03 -0.45 10.92
N PHE A 61 0.07 -0.09 10.24
CA PHE A 61 0.43 -0.72 8.98
C PHE A 61 0.67 -2.23 9.12
N ALA A 62 1.38 -2.67 10.16
CA ALA A 62 1.62 -4.09 10.43
C ALA A 62 0.32 -4.87 10.66
N ALA A 63 -0.65 -4.28 11.38
CA ALA A 63 -1.96 -4.90 11.58
C ALA A 63 -2.71 -5.09 10.25
N VAL A 64 -2.68 -4.08 9.37
CA VAL A 64 -3.28 -4.15 8.03
C VAL A 64 -2.60 -5.21 7.17
N VAL A 65 -1.26 -5.31 7.23
CA VAL A 65 -0.51 -6.35 6.51
C VAL A 65 -0.87 -7.75 7.01
N ASN A 66 -1.02 -7.93 8.31
CA ASN A 66 -1.44 -9.20 8.89
C ASN A 66 -2.86 -9.57 8.45
N GLN A 67 -3.80 -8.63 8.47
CA GLN A 67 -5.15 -8.86 7.97
C GLN A 67 -5.16 -9.27 6.48
N ALA A 68 -4.33 -8.61 5.67
CA ALA A 68 -4.19 -8.92 4.26
C ALA A 68 -3.60 -10.32 4.03
N LYS A 69 -2.64 -10.76 4.85
CA LYS A 69 -2.08 -12.12 4.83
C LYS A 69 -3.11 -13.17 5.21
N SER A 70 -3.85 -12.95 6.30
CA SER A 70 -4.91 -13.87 6.74
C SER A 70 -5.97 -14.08 5.66
N ALA A 71 -6.36 -13.01 4.94
CA ALA A 71 -7.32 -13.11 3.84
C ALA A 71 -6.78 -13.84 2.60
N LEU A 72 -5.45 -13.97 2.45
CA LEU A 72 -4.83 -14.75 1.39
C LEU A 72 -4.73 -16.24 1.72
N GLY A 73 -4.92 -16.63 2.99
CA GLY A 73 -4.74 -18.01 3.44
C GLY A 73 -3.27 -18.45 3.45
N ALA A 74 -2.35 -17.52 3.68
CA ALA A 74 -0.91 -17.76 3.78
C ALA A 74 -0.43 -17.64 5.22
#